data_AF-A0A5P9C7X7-F1
#
_entry.id   AF-A0A5P9C7X7-F1
#
_cell.length_a   1.000
_cell.length_b   1.000
_cell.length_c   1.000
_cell.angle_alpha   90.00
_cell.angle_beta   90.00
_cell.angle_gamma   90.00
#
_symmetry.space_group_name_H-M   'P 1'
#
loop_
_entity.id
_entity.type
_entity.pdbx_description
1 polymer ?
#
loop_
_entity_poly.entity_id
_entity_poly.type
_entity_poly.pdbx_seq_one_letter_code
_entity_poly.pdbx_strand_id
1 'polypeptide(L)'
;MAVKDQLRVNREFKETPTGRLFFDHQSARITDLSNVRILACSVDTVRQLYRGLIRPGIMCLFDKPGTIVDFAGQRWHSGRVSKDSGYQYKLQNADLGFILLVKNFNAKIENIGPHLKIEVSPHAIDTFSPERLQERLDYYASHVLTNVERNQCAVHLALDLQGWQPPADLVARMHCRARAARDISGIKEIQWTLESATYGKGQSYLFGSAGGVQLGIYNKTEQARAIDKLDYWEGVWRRRDSFDETDPDNYNPEQDVWRVELRYHHSIIQQFASGSFDLQTGSTIQTDSYAAFAPHLDGLWRYGLRQFKLLARPGYFEPIWTLIREDVRVDLPVDSLVDETEYKRQYKTSRGFSGKNVELFLGNFVSLLARERVGARKAFYRLKDWECWPVIRDHYAAKGMDEDGLYKHIKGILEERHVRWGRAV
;
A
#
# COMPACT_ATOMS: atom_id res chain seq x y z
N MET A 1 -10.20 -7.13 24.60
CA MET A 1 -11.62 -6.72 24.45
C MET A 1 -11.91 -6.45 22.98
N ALA A 2 -12.98 -7.04 22.43
CA ALA A 2 -13.51 -6.65 21.14
C ALA A 2 -14.13 -5.24 21.27
N VAL A 3 -13.86 -4.36 20.31
CA VAL A 3 -14.46 -3.03 20.26
C VAL A 3 -15.85 -3.18 19.65
N LYS A 4 -16.85 -2.54 20.25
CA LYS A 4 -18.26 -2.62 19.86
C LYS A 4 -18.69 -1.37 19.11
N ASP A 5 -19.77 -1.48 18.36
CA ASP A 5 -20.42 -0.32 17.74
C ASP A 5 -21.50 0.25 18.65
N GLN A 6 -21.92 1.48 18.36
CA GLN A 6 -23.08 2.09 19.00
C GLN A 6 -24.38 1.57 18.37
N LEU A 7 -25.49 1.67 19.11
CA LEU A 7 -26.80 1.26 18.62
C LEU A 7 -27.23 2.19 17.48
N ARG A 8 -27.62 1.62 16.34
CA ARG A 8 -28.16 2.40 15.21
C ARG A 8 -29.66 2.49 15.32
N VAL A 9 -30.19 3.71 15.26
CA VAL A 9 -31.63 3.97 15.35
C VAL A 9 -32.13 4.85 14.20
N ASN A 10 -33.41 4.75 13.88
CA ASN A 10 -34.10 5.63 12.94
C ASN A 10 -34.60 6.90 13.65
N ARG A 11 -35.29 7.78 12.92
CA ARG A 11 -35.83 9.04 13.47
C ARG A 11 -36.87 8.83 14.57
N GLU A 12 -37.51 7.66 14.63
CA GLU A 12 -38.42 7.25 15.69
C GLU A 12 -37.71 6.53 16.85
N PHE A 13 -36.37 6.56 16.91
CA PHE A 13 -35.54 5.90 17.92
C PHE A 13 -35.70 4.37 17.99
N LYS A 14 -36.18 3.75 16.91
CA LYS A 14 -36.22 2.29 16.77
C LYS A 14 -34.91 1.78 16.20
N GLU A 15 -34.40 0.69 16.76
CA GLU A 15 -33.20 0.03 16.27
C GLU A 15 -33.36 -0.37 14.80
N THR A 16 -32.36 -0.03 13.97
CA THR A 16 -32.33 -0.41 12.55
C THR A 16 -30.88 -0.54 12.08
N PRO A 17 -30.56 -1.57 11.27
CA PRO A 17 -29.20 -1.75 10.74
C PRO A 17 -28.75 -0.62 9.82
N THR A 18 -29.67 0.19 9.27
CA THR A 18 -29.38 1.31 8.35
C THR A 18 -29.55 2.68 9.00
N GLY A 19 -29.86 2.74 10.30
CA GLY A 19 -30.06 3.99 11.02
C GLY A 19 -28.85 4.93 10.92
N ARG A 20 -29.11 6.23 10.74
CA ARG A 20 -28.10 7.29 10.71
C ARG A 20 -27.96 8.02 12.05
N LEU A 21 -28.81 7.70 13.02
CA LEU A 21 -28.69 8.12 14.41
C LEU A 21 -28.00 7.02 15.21
N PHE A 22 -26.98 7.39 15.99
CA PHE A 22 -26.19 6.47 16.80
C PHE A 22 -26.37 6.79 18.26
N PHE A 23 -26.79 5.80 19.04
CA PHE A 23 -27.05 5.91 20.47
C PHE A 23 -26.00 5.13 21.28
N ASP A 24 -25.31 5.84 22.16
CA ASP A 24 -24.44 5.23 23.16
C ASP A 24 -25.20 5.02 24.47
N HIS A 25 -25.58 3.77 24.72
CA HIS A 25 -26.34 3.37 25.92
C HIS A 25 -25.66 3.72 27.25
N GLN A 26 -24.33 3.90 27.29
CA GLN A 26 -23.63 4.21 28.53
C GLN A 26 -23.57 5.71 28.82
N SER A 27 -23.39 6.54 27.78
CA SER A 27 -23.32 8.00 27.93
C SER A 27 -24.65 8.70 27.67
N ALA A 28 -25.66 7.96 27.18
CA ALA A 28 -26.91 8.48 26.65
C ALA A 28 -26.74 9.51 25.52
N ARG A 29 -25.55 9.57 24.91
CA ARG A 29 -25.26 10.48 23.80
C ARG A 29 -25.89 9.94 22.52
N ILE A 30 -26.54 10.84 21.79
CA ILE A 30 -27.00 10.61 20.42
C ILE A 30 -26.07 11.37 19.47
N THR A 31 -25.61 10.70 18.43
CA THR A 31 -24.84 11.30 17.33
C THR A 31 -25.64 11.15 16.05
N ASP A 32 -25.96 12.27 15.42
CA ASP A 32 -26.70 12.30 14.15
C ASP A 32 -25.73 12.44 12.97
N LEU A 33 -25.70 11.43 12.11
CA LEU A 33 -24.93 11.42 10.86
C LEU A 33 -25.84 11.48 9.62
N SER A 34 -27.09 11.92 9.76
CA SER A 34 -28.04 12.04 8.65
C SER A 34 -27.61 13.08 7.62
N ASN A 35 -26.81 14.07 8.02
CA ASN A 35 -26.25 15.08 7.12
C ASN A 35 -24.88 14.68 6.54
N VAL A 36 -24.38 13.48 6.85
CA VAL A 36 -23.12 12.98 6.28
C VAL A 36 -23.41 12.28 4.95
N ARG A 37 -22.94 12.89 3.87
CA ARG A 37 -23.06 12.35 2.52
C ARG A 37 -21.89 11.43 2.22
N ILE A 38 -22.21 10.28 1.63
CA ILE A 38 -21.24 9.31 1.13
C ILE A 38 -21.20 9.49 -0.39
N LEU A 39 -20.18 10.20 -0.88
CA LEU A 39 -20.13 10.62 -2.28
C LEU A 39 -19.64 9.49 -3.18
N ALA A 40 -18.45 8.98 -2.91
CA ALA A 40 -17.83 7.93 -3.71
C ALA A 40 -16.90 7.08 -2.85
N CYS A 41 -16.94 5.76 -3.02
CA CYS A 41 -15.90 4.88 -2.52
C CYS A 41 -15.33 4.09 -3.70
N SER A 42 -14.06 4.28 -4.02
CA SER A 42 -13.46 3.69 -5.23
C SER A 42 -12.00 3.31 -5.00
N VAL A 43 -11.40 2.68 -6.01
CA VAL A 43 -9.97 2.37 -6.01
C VAL A 43 -9.21 3.58 -6.54
N ASP A 44 -8.41 4.18 -5.68
CA ASP A 44 -7.64 5.38 -6.02
C ASP A 44 -6.34 5.05 -6.76
N THR A 45 -5.67 3.96 -6.38
CA THR A 45 -4.42 3.55 -7.02
C THR A 45 -4.29 2.04 -7.04
N VAL A 46 -3.84 1.50 -8.17
CA VAL A 46 -3.42 0.10 -8.31
C VAL A 46 -1.94 0.09 -8.68
N ARG A 47 -1.15 -0.76 -8.02
CA ARG A 47 0.23 -1.03 -8.41
C ARG A 47 0.45 -2.52 -8.61
N GLN A 48 0.59 -2.96 -9.85
CA GLN A 48 0.85 -4.36 -10.18
C GLN A 48 2.36 -4.59 -10.29
N LEU A 49 2.87 -5.63 -9.62
CA LEU A 49 4.28 -5.99 -9.68
C LEU A 49 4.48 -7.13 -10.66
N TYR A 50 5.60 -7.09 -11.38
CA TYR A 50 6.00 -8.15 -12.30
C TYR A 50 7.45 -8.55 -12.08
N ARG A 51 7.71 -9.84 -12.24
CA ARG A 51 9.04 -10.42 -12.27
C ARG A 51 9.35 -10.87 -13.69
N GLY A 52 10.63 -10.85 -14.04
CA GLY A 52 11.11 -11.28 -15.35
C GLY A 52 12.51 -10.78 -15.63
N LEU A 53 12.98 -10.94 -16.86
CA LEU A 53 14.20 -10.34 -17.38
C LEU A 53 13.84 -9.13 -18.23
N ILE A 54 14.61 -8.04 -18.11
CA ILE A 54 14.38 -6.87 -18.96
C ILE A 54 14.75 -7.23 -20.40
N ARG A 55 13.84 -6.96 -21.34
CA ARG A 55 14.08 -7.20 -22.77
C ARG A 55 15.27 -6.38 -23.28
N PRO A 56 16.06 -6.91 -24.22
CA PRO A 56 17.07 -6.14 -24.93
C PRO A 56 16.46 -4.85 -25.53
N GLY A 57 17.19 -3.74 -25.45
CA GLY A 57 16.77 -2.46 -26.01
C GLY A 57 15.86 -1.61 -25.11
N ILE A 58 15.23 -2.17 -24.07
CA ILE A 58 14.38 -1.38 -23.16
C ILE A 58 15.18 -0.31 -22.42
N MET A 59 16.44 -0.61 -22.07
CA MET A 59 17.29 0.38 -21.41
C MET A 59 17.63 1.58 -22.30
N CYS A 60 17.61 1.42 -23.62
CA CYS A 60 17.88 2.49 -24.58
C CYS A 60 16.79 3.58 -24.54
N LEU A 61 15.57 3.25 -24.09
CA LEU A 61 14.50 4.24 -23.86
C LEU A 61 14.90 5.30 -22.80
N PHE A 62 15.93 5.02 -22.00
CA PHE A 62 16.39 5.87 -20.91
C PHE A 62 17.79 6.46 -21.15
N ASP A 63 18.34 6.36 -22.37
CA ASP A 63 19.65 6.95 -22.71
C ASP A 63 19.62 8.48 -22.63
N LYS A 64 18.47 9.09 -22.98
CA LYS A 64 18.18 10.53 -22.82
C LYS A 64 16.92 10.72 -21.97
N PRO A 65 17.02 10.61 -20.63
CA PRO A 65 15.87 10.81 -19.73
C PRO A 65 15.27 12.22 -19.89
N GLY A 66 13.97 12.34 -19.67
CA GLY A 66 13.23 13.61 -19.81
C GLY A 66 12.73 13.88 -21.23
N THR A 67 12.71 12.86 -22.10
CA THR A 67 12.26 12.97 -23.48
C THR A 67 11.03 12.11 -23.74
N ILE A 68 10.31 12.41 -24.82
CA ILE A 68 9.22 11.56 -25.30
C ILE A 68 9.80 10.43 -26.15
N VAL A 69 9.42 9.20 -25.83
CA VAL A 69 9.82 7.98 -26.55
C VAL A 69 8.60 7.20 -27.00
N ASP A 70 8.73 6.47 -28.10
CA ASP A 70 7.70 5.55 -28.57
C ASP A 70 7.94 4.16 -28.00
N PHE A 71 6.94 3.63 -27.30
CA PHE A 71 7.01 2.31 -26.66
C PHE A 71 5.63 1.67 -26.65
N ALA A 72 5.57 0.38 -27.01
CA ALA A 72 4.33 -0.41 -27.04
C ALA A 72 3.17 0.29 -27.79
N GLY A 73 3.49 0.89 -28.95
CA GLY A 73 2.53 1.58 -29.81
C GLY A 73 2.03 2.94 -29.30
N GLN A 74 2.64 3.50 -28.24
CA GLN A 74 2.21 4.74 -27.60
C GLN A 74 3.39 5.65 -27.28
N ARG A 75 3.10 6.92 -27.00
CA ARG A 75 4.10 7.90 -26.58
C ARG A 75 4.22 7.94 -25.06
N TRP A 76 5.45 7.96 -24.56
CA TRP A 76 5.75 7.97 -23.13
C TRP A 76 6.78 9.03 -22.79
N HIS A 77 6.61 9.68 -21.64
CA HIS A 77 7.67 10.48 -21.06
C HIS A 77 8.65 9.58 -20.30
N SER A 78 9.88 9.47 -20.78
CA SER A 78 10.94 8.71 -20.13
C SER A 78 11.61 9.54 -19.03
N GLY A 79 12.02 8.91 -17.93
CA GLY A 79 12.67 9.64 -16.84
C GLY A 79 13.40 8.74 -15.87
N ARG A 80 14.23 9.35 -15.01
CA ARG A 80 14.80 8.69 -13.83
C ARG A 80 13.90 8.91 -12.62
N VAL A 81 13.99 7.99 -11.68
CA VAL A 81 13.28 8.07 -10.39
C VAL A 81 14.27 7.92 -9.23
N SER A 82 13.90 8.47 -8.08
CA SER A 82 14.72 8.38 -6.87
C SER A 82 14.74 6.94 -6.32
N LYS A 83 15.71 6.66 -5.45
CA LYS A 83 15.84 5.36 -4.76
C LYS A 83 14.60 4.99 -3.95
N ASP A 84 13.82 5.96 -3.50
CA ASP A 84 12.62 5.73 -2.69
C ASP A 84 11.53 4.97 -3.44
N SER A 85 11.50 5.09 -4.77
CA SER A 85 10.58 4.32 -5.62
C SER A 85 10.89 2.81 -5.64
N GLY A 86 12.14 2.44 -5.35
CA GLY A 86 12.71 1.09 -5.50
C GLY A 86 13.15 0.75 -6.93
N TYR A 87 12.91 1.63 -7.90
CA TYR A 87 13.21 1.44 -9.32
C TYR A 87 14.09 2.58 -9.84
N GLN A 88 14.78 2.39 -10.97
CA GLN A 88 15.74 3.36 -11.49
C GLN A 88 15.11 4.30 -12.53
N TYR A 89 14.15 3.80 -13.31
CA TYR A 89 13.58 4.50 -14.45
C TYR A 89 12.05 4.48 -14.44
N LYS A 90 11.45 5.44 -15.13
CA LYS A 90 10.01 5.51 -15.35
C LYS A 90 9.68 5.79 -16.81
N LEU A 91 8.62 5.17 -17.31
CA LEU A 91 7.83 5.64 -18.46
C LEU A 91 6.50 6.12 -17.92
N GLN A 92 6.13 7.37 -18.18
CA GLN A 92 4.91 7.97 -17.67
C GLN A 92 4.05 8.45 -18.84
N ASN A 93 2.79 8.06 -18.85
CA ASN A 93 1.77 8.62 -19.72
C ASN A 93 0.58 9.03 -18.85
N ALA A 94 0.46 10.34 -18.59
CA ALA A 94 -0.56 10.89 -17.70
C ALA A 94 -1.97 10.86 -18.33
N ASP A 95 -2.05 10.95 -19.67
CA ASP A 95 -3.30 10.86 -20.42
C ASP A 95 -3.90 9.46 -20.29
N LEU A 96 -3.10 8.43 -20.58
CA LEU A 96 -3.51 7.04 -20.38
C LEU A 96 -3.63 6.64 -18.90
N GLY A 97 -3.00 7.40 -18.00
CA GLY A 97 -3.03 7.14 -16.56
C GLY A 97 -2.13 6.01 -16.07
N PHE A 98 -1.00 5.76 -16.76
CA PHE A 98 -0.05 4.70 -16.41
C PHE A 98 1.36 5.23 -16.14
N ILE A 99 2.02 4.61 -15.16
CA ILE A 99 3.45 4.76 -14.89
C ILE A 99 4.09 3.39 -14.83
N LEU A 100 5.06 3.12 -15.71
CA LEU A 100 5.87 1.91 -15.67
C LEU A 100 7.18 2.25 -14.98
N LEU A 101 7.40 1.71 -13.78
CA LEU A 101 8.66 1.78 -13.07
C LEU A 101 9.53 0.58 -13.43
N VAL A 102 10.69 0.85 -14.04
CA VAL A 102 11.55 -0.15 -14.68
C VAL A 102 12.89 -0.22 -13.97
N LYS A 103 13.44 -1.44 -13.89
CA LYS A 103 14.74 -1.80 -13.30
C LYS A 103 14.81 -1.56 -11.80
N ASN A 104 14.70 -2.63 -11.02
CA ASN A 104 14.83 -2.56 -9.56
C ASN A 104 16.27 -2.19 -9.15
N PHE A 105 16.43 -1.36 -8.11
CA PHE A 105 17.75 -1.05 -7.55
C PHE A 105 18.46 -2.26 -6.94
N ASN A 106 17.70 -3.24 -6.43
CA ASN A 106 18.21 -4.37 -5.67
C ASN A 106 18.38 -5.66 -6.48
N ALA A 107 18.13 -5.62 -7.80
CA ALA A 107 18.28 -6.78 -8.68
C ALA A 107 19.17 -6.44 -9.87
N LYS A 108 20.11 -7.31 -10.24
CA LYS A 108 20.94 -7.13 -11.45
C LYS A 108 20.07 -7.27 -12.71
N ILE A 109 20.42 -6.56 -13.79
CA ILE A 109 19.63 -6.56 -15.03
C ILE A 109 19.61 -7.93 -15.70
N GLU A 110 20.72 -8.68 -15.60
CA GLU A 110 20.90 -10.01 -16.18
C GLU A 110 20.10 -11.11 -15.46
N ASN A 111 19.50 -10.81 -14.30
CA ASN A 111 18.81 -11.79 -13.48
C ASN A 111 17.29 -11.63 -13.56
N ILE A 112 16.57 -12.75 -13.58
CA ILE A 112 15.12 -12.77 -13.35
C ILE A 112 14.85 -12.11 -12.00
N GLY A 113 14.11 -11.01 -12.00
CA GLY A 113 13.90 -10.20 -10.82
C GLY A 113 12.66 -9.31 -10.93
N PRO A 114 12.29 -8.61 -9.84
CA PRO A 114 11.11 -7.73 -9.78
C PRO A 114 11.38 -6.40 -10.51
N HIS A 115 11.67 -6.48 -11.80
CA HIS A 115 12.16 -5.36 -12.61
C HIS A 115 11.07 -4.42 -13.13
N LEU A 116 9.79 -4.77 -12.95
CA LEU A 116 8.70 -3.90 -13.37
C LEU A 116 7.65 -3.76 -12.27
N LYS A 117 7.21 -2.52 -12.07
CA LYS A 117 5.98 -2.18 -11.36
C LYS A 117 5.20 -1.23 -12.23
N ILE A 118 3.92 -1.48 -12.41
CA ILE A 118 3.03 -0.59 -13.15
C ILE A 118 2.06 0.03 -12.17
N GLU A 119 2.03 1.37 -12.11
CA GLU A 119 1.11 2.16 -11.30
C GLU A 119 0.01 2.76 -12.19
N VAL A 120 -1.23 2.71 -11.71
CA VAL A 120 -2.42 3.16 -12.43
C VAL A 120 -3.12 4.24 -11.61
N SER A 121 -3.46 5.35 -12.26
CA SER A 121 -4.18 6.48 -11.67
C SER A 121 -5.69 6.24 -11.56
N PRO A 122 -6.41 7.00 -10.71
CA PRO A 122 -7.85 6.83 -10.51
C PRO A 122 -8.68 6.85 -11.80
N HIS A 123 -8.40 7.80 -12.70
CA HIS A 123 -9.21 7.96 -13.93
C HIS A 123 -9.08 6.77 -14.89
N ALA A 124 -7.90 6.17 -14.96
CA ALA A 124 -7.68 4.98 -15.77
C ALA A 124 -8.34 3.75 -15.15
N ILE A 125 -8.30 3.61 -13.81
CA ILE A 125 -9.00 2.53 -13.12
C ILE A 125 -10.51 2.62 -13.36
N ASP A 126 -11.05 3.83 -13.30
CA ASP A 126 -12.46 4.10 -13.51
C ASP A 126 -12.94 3.83 -14.95
N THR A 127 -12.03 3.90 -15.92
CA THR A 127 -12.37 3.69 -17.35
C THR A 127 -12.47 2.20 -17.72
N PHE A 128 -11.84 1.31 -16.96
CA PHE A 128 -11.72 -0.11 -17.34
C PHE A 128 -12.33 -1.03 -16.29
N SER A 129 -12.95 -2.13 -16.74
CA SER A 129 -13.20 -3.25 -15.83
C SER A 129 -11.87 -3.80 -15.29
N PRO A 130 -11.86 -4.44 -14.11
CA PRO A 130 -10.64 -5.00 -13.54
C PRO A 130 -9.89 -5.95 -14.50
N GLU A 131 -10.60 -6.76 -15.28
CA GLU A 131 -10.04 -7.69 -16.26
C GLU A 131 -9.38 -6.94 -17.41
N ARG A 132 -10.08 -5.96 -17.99
CA ARG A 132 -9.56 -5.13 -19.10
C ARG A 132 -8.37 -4.30 -18.65
N LEU A 133 -8.38 -3.80 -17.41
CA LEU A 133 -7.24 -3.10 -16.84
C LEU A 133 -6.07 -4.06 -16.71
N GLN A 134 -6.28 -5.25 -16.15
CA GLN A 134 -5.23 -6.24 -15.97
C GLN A 134 -4.62 -6.69 -17.31
N GLU A 135 -5.43 -6.93 -18.34
CA GLU A 135 -4.96 -7.22 -19.71
C GLU A 135 -4.02 -6.14 -20.24
N ARG A 136 -4.32 -4.86 -20.01
CA ARG A 136 -3.43 -3.74 -20.38
C ARG A 136 -2.13 -3.75 -19.59
N LEU A 137 -2.19 -4.05 -18.29
CA LEU A 137 -0.99 -4.17 -17.46
C LEU A 137 -0.10 -5.31 -17.95
N ASP A 138 -0.68 -6.46 -18.29
CA ASP A 138 0.05 -7.61 -18.83
C ASP A 138 0.62 -7.33 -20.22
N TYR A 139 -0.12 -6.59 -21.05
CA TYR A 139 0.36 -6.12 -22.35
C TYR A 139 1.65 -5.31 -22.20
N TYR A 140 1.66 -4.28 -21.34
CA TYR A 140 2.87 -3.50 -21.09
C TYR A 140 3.98 -4.33 -20.45
N ALA A 141 3.65 -5.23 -19.52
CA ALA A 141 4.64 -6.12 -18.91
C ALA A 141 5.32 -7.03 -19.95
N SER A 142 4.55 -7.55 -20.90
CA SER A 142 5.06 -8.37 -22.00
C SER A 142 6.00 -7.61 -22.93
N HIS A 143 5.87 -6.28 -23.04
CA HIS A 143 6.75 -5.43 -23.84
C HIS A 143 8.02 -5.00 -23.10
N VAL A 144 7.99 -4.95 -21.76
CA VAL A 144 9.18 -4.62 -20.95
C VAL A 144 10.02 -5.86 -20.64
N LEU A 145 9.37 -6.99 -20.37
CA LEU A 145 10.01 -8.18 -19.81
C LEU A 145 9.91 -9.43 -20.71
N THR A 146 10.88 -10.33 -20.58
CA THR A 146 10.75 -11.76 -20.91
C THR A 146 10.58 -12.57 -19.63
N ASN A 147 10.08 -13.80 -19.74
CA ASN A 147 9.78 -14.66 -18.57
C ASN A 147 8.88 -13.95 -17.57
N VAL A 148 7.79 -13.36 -18.09
CA VAL A 148 6.90 -12.51 -17.30
C VAL A 148 6.13 -13.36 -16.31
N GLU A 149 6.31 -13.05 -15.03
CA GLU A 149 5.56 -13.61 -13.93
C GLU A 149 4.86 -12.48 -13.19
N ARG A 150 3.55 -12.62 -12.97
CA ARG A 150 2.81 -11.71 -12.11
C ARG A 150 3.28 -11.91 -10.67
N ASN A 151 3.33 -10.80 -9.95
CA ASN A 151 3.48 -10.79 -8.51
C ASN A 151 2.40 -9.89 -7.94
N GLN A 152 2.04 -10.11 -6.68
CA GLN A 152 0.86 -9.51 -6.09
C GLN A 152 0.75 -7.98 -6.28
N CYS A 153 -0.48 -7.49 -6.43
CA CYS A 153 -0.77 -6.06 -6.54
C CYS A 153 -0.78 -5.34 -5.18
N ALA A 154 -0.59 -4.03 -5.20
CA ALA A 154 -0.95 -3.12 -4.11
C ALA A 154 -2.17 -2.30 -4.54
N VAL A 155 -3.06 -2.00 -3.59
CA VAL A 155 -4.31 -1.27 -3.86
C VAL A 155 -4.55 -0.20 -2.81
N HIS A 156 -5.05 0.95 -3.24
CA HIS A 156 -5.51 2.02 -2.36
C HIS A 156 -7.01 2.21 -2.54
N LEU A 157 -7.76 2.15 -1.44
CA LEU A 157 -9.21 2.37 -1.41
C LEU A 157 -9.46 3.75 -0.84
N ALA A 158 -10.32 4.54 -1.47
CA ALA A 158 -10.64 5.90 -1.05
C ALA A 158 -12.14 6.06 -0.89
N LEU A 159 -12.56 6.66 0.21
CA LEU A 159 -13.94 7.08 0.46
C LEU A 159 -13.98 8.60 0.62
N ASP A 160 -14.86 9.25 -0.12
CA ASP A 160 -15.12 10.69 -0.10
C ASP A 160 -16.44 11.01 0.62
N LEU A 161 -16.39 11.98 1.54
CA LEU A 161 -17.47 12.34 2.45
C LEU A 161 -17.70 13.85 2.48
N GLN A 162 -18.96 14.27 2.61
CA GLN A 162 -19.36 15.63 3.00
C GLN A 162 -20.15 15.62 4.30
N GLY A 163 -20.17 16.75 5.01
CA GLY A 163 -20.85 16.90 6.29
C GLY A 163 -20.13 16.23 7.47
N TRP A 164 -18.94 15.66 7.25
CA TRP A 164 -18.06 15.15 8.30
C TRP A 164 -16.67 15.79 8.20
N GLN A 165 -16.10 16.11 9.36
CA GLN A 165 -14.72 16.57 9.49
C GLN A 165 -14.04 15.77 10.60
N PRO A 166 -12.73 15.49 10.49
CA PRO A 166 -12.01 14.82 11.56
C PRO A 166 -12.04 15.66 12.83
N PRO A 167 -12.33 15.06 14.00
CA PRO A 167 -12.33 15.80 15.25
C PRO A 167 -10.90 16.23 15.63
N ALA A 168 -10.77 17.31 16.39
CA ALA A 168 -9.45 17.84 16.80
C ALA A 168 -8.61 16.81 17.59
N ASP A 169 -9.26 15.87 18.27
CA ASP A 169 -8.65 14.80 19.04
C ASP A 169 -8.53 13.46 18.28
N LEU A 170 -8.70 13.47 16.94
CA LEU A 170 -8.64 12.28 16.07
C LEU A 170 -7.40 11.42 16.37
N VAL A 171 -6.22 12.04 16.45
CA VAL A 171 -4.94 11.33 16.66
C VAL A 171 -4.93 10.61 18.01
N ALA A 172 -5.45 11.26 19.07
CA ALA A 172 -5.50 10.67 20.40
C ALA A 172 -6.50 9.51 20.49
N ARG A 173 -7.56 9.56 19.68
CA ARG A 173 -8.65 8.57 19.65
C ARG A 173 -8.47 7.47 18.62
N MET A 174 -7.45 7.57 17.78
CA MET A 174 -7.13 6.55 16.78
C MET A 174 -6.24 5.46 17.38
N HIS A 175 -6.83 4.29 17.61
CA HIS A 175 -6.12 3.11 18.10
C HIS A 175 -5.73 2.19 16.95
N CYS A 176 -4.43 2.01 16.73
CA CYS A 176 -3.91 1.06 15.74
C CYS A 176 -2.65 0.37 16.25
N ARG A 177 -2.26 -0.76 15.65
CA ARG A 177 -1.04 -1.49 16.04
C ARG A 177 0.25 -0.77 15.63
N ALA A 178 0.16 0.13 14.66
CA ALA A 178 1.31 0.88 14.20
C ALA A 178 1.64 2.00 15.18
N ARG A 179 2.90 2.06 15.64
CA ARG A 179 3.37 3.10 16.56
C ARG A 179 3.62 4.46 15.89
N ALA A 180 3.60 4.51 14.56
CA ALA A 180 3.80 5.74 13.79
C ALA A 180 2.44 6.36 13.47
N ALA A 181 2.09 7.40 14.22
CA ALA A 181 1.11 8.40 13.82
C ALA A 181 1.90 9.65 13.41
N ARG A 182 1.62 10.19 12.23
CA ARG A 182 2.18 11.46 11.78
C ARG A 182 1.02 12.44 11.60
N ASP A 183 1.04 13.50 12.42
CA ASP A 183 0.35 14.73 12.10
C ASP A 183 1.30 15.55 11.23
N ILE A 184 0.94 15.73 9.96
CA ILE A 184 1.79 16.45 9.01
C ILE A 184 1.39 17.93 9.09
N SER A 185 1.85 18.57 10.17
CA SER A 185 1.66 19.99 10.41
C SER A 185 2.94 20.77 10.04
N GLY A 186 2.87 21.61 9.01
CA GLY A 186 3.93 22.57 8.65
C GLY A 186 4.81 22.19 7.46
N ILE A 187 5.29 23.21 6.75
CA ILE A 187 6.12 23.11 5.54
C ILE A 187 7.51 22.60 5.93
N LYS A 188 7.75 21.28 5.86
CA LYS A 188 9.09 20.73 5.68
C LYS A 188 9.02 19.45 4.84
N GLU A 189 9.75 19.51 3.73
CA GLU A 189 10.15 18.41 2.84
C GLU A 189 9.16 18.04 1.71
N ILE A 190 9.51 18.49 0.50
CA ILE A 190 8.97 17.97 -0.77
C ILE A 190 9.56 16.57 -0.97
N GLN A 191 8.93 15.54 -0.39
CA GLN A 191 9.16 14.16 -0.80
C GLN A 191 8.22 13.83 -1.95
N TRP A 192 8.78 13.83 -3.16
CA TRP A 192 8.13 13.46 -4.44
C TRP A 192 7.55 12.03 -4.49
N THR A 193 7.56 11.30 -3.38
CA THR A 193 7.08 9.91 -3.25
C THR A 193 5.83 9.79 -2.36
N LEU A 194 5.29 10.92 -1.88
CA LEU A 194 4.09 11.02 -1.04
C LEU A 194 3.16 12.11 -1.59
N GLU A 195 2.29 11.78 -2.54
CA GLU A 195 1.27 12.71 -3.07
C GLU A 195 0.11 13.02 -2.09
N SER A 196 0.38 13.08 -0.78
CA SER A 196 -0.58 13.62 0.18
C SER A 196 0.13 14.01 1.46
N ALA A 197 0.35 15.31 1.66
CA ALA A 197 0.11 16.06 2.90
C ALA A 197 1.07 17.25 2.98
N THR A 198 0.65 18.41 2.47
CA THR A 198 1.29 19.67 2.87
C THR A 198 0.25 20.78 2.85
N TYR A 199 -0.75 20.68 3.73
CA TYR A 199 -1.69 21.77 3.98
C TYR A 199 -1.85 21.92 5.49
N GLY A 200 -2.28 23.10 5.94
CA GLY A 200 -2.14 23.61 7.31
C GLY A 200 -2.65 22.68 8.43
N LYS A 201 -2.46 23.12 9.68
CA LYS A 201 -2.87 22.37 10.90
C LYS A 201 -4.20 21.64 10.71
N GLY A 202 -4.20 20.32 10.91
CA GLY A 202 -5.41 19.49 10.94
C GLY A 202 -6.01 19.11 9.58
N GLN A 203 -5.33 19.34 8.46
CA GLN A 203 -5.87 19.04 7.12
C GLN A 203 -5.44 17.67 6.55
N SER A 204 -4.49 16.97 7.19
CA SER A 204 -4.07 15.63 6.76
C SER A 204 -3.47 14.80 7.90
N TYR A 205 -3.94 13.56 8.03
CA TYR A 205 -3.56 12.61 9.07
C TYR A 205 -3.09 11.31 8.44
N LEU A 206 -1.99 10.74 8.94
CA LEU A 206 -1.44 9.49 8.43
C LEU A 206 -1.11 8.52 9.57
N PHE A 207 -1.69 7.32 9.51
CA PHE A 207 -1.49 6.26 10.49
C PHE A 207 -0.98 5.00 9.80
N GLY A 208 0.02 4.32 10.37
CA GLY A 208 0.57 3.11 9.76
C GLY A 208 1.78 3.36 8.85
N SER A 209 2.26 2.29 8.21
CA SER A 209 3.48 2.33 7.40
C SER A 209 3.21 1.97 5.95
N ALA A 210 3.95 2.61 5.03
CA ALA A 210 3.82 2.39 3.59
C ALA A 210 4.13 0.93 3.15
N GLY A 211 4.96 0.21 3.92
CA GLY A 211 5.24 -1.22 3.69
C GLY A 211 4.21 -2.19 4.27
N GLY A 212 3.13 -1.67 4.86
CA GLY A 212 2.08 -2.43 5.53
C GLY A 212 0.69 -1.99 5.09
N VAL A 213 -0.19 -1.72 6.06
CA VAL A 213 -1.45 -1.01 5.83
C VAL A 213 -1.28 0.39 6.38
N GLN A 214 -1.74 1.39 5.63
CA GLN A 214 -1.70 2.79 6.02
C GLN A 214 -3.09 3.41 5.83
N LEU A 215 -3.51 4.23 6.79
CA LEU A 215 -4.71 5.04 6.74
C LEU A 215 -4.32 6.50 6.54
N GLY A 216 -4.88 7.14 5.51
CA GLY A 216 -4.84 8.58 5.29
C GLY A 216 -6.21 9.20 5.53
N ILE A 217 -6.28 10.35 6.20
CA ILE A 217 -7.50 11.16 6.30
C ILE A 217 -7.14 12.60 5.96
N TYR A 218 -7.72 13.19 4.93
CA TYR A 218 -7.34 14.54 4.49
C TYR A 218 -8.46 15.29 3.77
N ASN A 219 -8.35 16.61 3.70
CA ASN A 219 -9.25 17.45 2.92
C ASN A 219 -8.95 17.25 1.43
N LYS A 220 -9.88 16.58 0.73
CA LYS A 220 -9.74 16.22 -0.67
C LYS A 220 -10.03 17.41 -1.58
N THR A 221 -10.92 18.32 -1.21
CA THR A 221 -11.18 19.55 -1.96
C THR A 221 -9.92 20.40 -2.07
N GLU A 222 -9.23 20.66 -0.96
CA GLU A 222 -7.97 21.40 -0.95
C GLU A 222 -6.88 20.67 -1.75
N GLN A 223 -6.75 19.36 -1.56
CA GLN A 223 -5.78 18.54 -2.29
C GLN A 223 -6.03 18.57 -3.81
N ALA A 224 -7.29 18.43 -4.24
CA ALA A 224 -7.68 18.44 -5.64
C ALA A 224 -7.45 19.80 -6.30
N ARG A 225 -7.73 20.91 -5.60
CA ARG A 225 -7.41 22.27 -6.05
C ARG A 225 -5.91 22.46 -6.26
N ALA A 226 -5.10 21.99 -5.32
CA ALA A 226 -3.66 22.20 -5.39
C ALA A 226 -2.96 21.40 -6.50
N ILE A 227 -3.56 20.30 -6.95
CA ILE A 227 -3.05 19.50 -8.09
C ILE A 227 -3.78 19.78 -9.40
N ASP A 228 -4.63 20.80 -9.44
CA ASP A 228 -5.41 21.21 -10.62
C ASP A 228 -6.28 20.07 -11.19
N LYS A 229 -6.96 19.34 -10.31
CA LYS A 229 -7.87 18.22 -10.68
C LYS A 229 -9.26 18.33 -10.04
N LEU A 230 -9.66 19.52 -9.59
CA LEU A 230 -10.95 19.70 -8.92
C LEU A 230 -12.13 19.29 -9.82
N ASP A 231 -12.17 19.76 -11.07
CA ASP A 231 -13.26 19.47 -12.01
C ASP A 231 -13.48 17.97 -12.23
N TYR A 232 -12.39 17.21 -12.34
CA TYR A 232 -12.45 15.75 -12.44
C TYR A 232 -13.10 15.15 -11.19
N TRP A 233 -12.69 15.57 -9.99
CA TRP A 233 -13.20 15.04 -8.74
C TRP A 233 -14.65 15.46 -8.47
N GLU A 234 -15.05 16.68 -8.83
CA GLU A 234 -16.47 17.06 -8.81
C GLU A 234 -17.31 16.16 -9.71
N GLY A 235 -16.80 15.84 -10.91
CA GLY A 235 -17.42 14.85 -11.77
C GLY A 235 -17.54 13.46 -11.15
N VAL A 236 -16.58 13.03 -10.31
CA VAL A 236 -16.65 11.78 -9.54
C VAL A 236 -17.69 11.85 -8.43
N TRP A 237 -17.73 12.96 -7.69
CA TRP A 237 -18.62 13.14 -6.54
C TRP A 237 -20.09 13.24 -6.92
N ARG A 238 -20.39 13.78 -8.10
CA ARG A 238 -21.76 13.93 -8.61
C ARG A 238 -22.33 12.68 -9.27
N ARG A 239 -21.56 11.59 -9.43
CA ARG A 239 -22.04 10.39 -10.18
C ARG A 239 -23.23 9.70 -9.55
N ARG A 240 -23.37 9.84 -8.22
CA ARG A 240 -24.46 9.27 -7.44
C ARG A 240 -25.54 10.31 -7.12
N ASP A 241 -25.41 11.52 -7.65
CA ASP A 241 -26.47 12.51 -7.52
C ASP A 241 -27.75 11.95 -8.15
N SER A 242 -28.87 12.15 -7.46
CA SER A 242 -30.16 11.84 -8.02
C SER A 242 -30.55 12.87 -9.09
N PHE A 243 -31.59 12.56 -9.86
CA PHE A 243 -32.15 13.50 -10.83
C PHE A 243 -32.87 14.69 -10.18
N ASP A 244 -33.09 14.65 -8.87
CA ASP A 244 -33.65 15.76 -8.10
C ASP A 244 -32.51 16.62 -7.56
N GLU A 245 -32.33 17.83 -8.11
CA GLU A 245 -31.29 18.76 -7.67
C GLU A 245 -31.41 19.18 -6.20
N THR A 246 -32.60 19.02 -5.60
CA THR A 246 -32.86 19.35 -4.19
C THR A 246 -32.61 18.21 -3.23
N ASP A 247 -32.21 17.04 -3.74
CA ASP A 247 -31.90 15.87 -2.92
C ASP A 247 -30.75 16.20 -1.96
N PRO A 248 -30.98 16.10 -0.63
CA PRO A 248 -29.97 16.43 0.36
C PRO A 248 -28.76 15.51 0.32
N ASP A 249 -28.81 14.34 -0.33
CA ASP A 249 -27.69 13.41 -0.48
C ASP A 249 -26.77 13.75 -1.67
N ASN A 250 -27.19 14.64 -2.57
CA ASN A 250 -26.38 15.11 -3.70
C ASN A 250 -25.13 15.88 -3.23
N TYR A 251 -24.09 15.84 -4.06
CA TYR A 251 -22.87 16.62 -3.86
C TYR A 251 -23.17 18.12 -3.75
N ASN A 252 -22.63 18.76 -2.71
CA ASN A 252 -22.75 20.21 -2.51
C ASN A 252 -21.42 20.93 -2.82
N PRO A 253 -21.32 21.76 -3.86
CA PRO A 253 -20.07 22.45 -4.21
C PRO A 253 -19.57 23.44 -3.14
N GLU A 254 -20.44 23.91 -2.24
CA GLU A 254 -20.10 24.84 -1.15
C GLU A 254 -19.51 24.13 0.08
N GLN A 255 -19.43 22.80 0.07
CA GLN A 255 -18.89 22.02 1.18
C GLN A 255 -17.62 21.27 0.79
N ASP A 256 -16.61 21.35 1.66
CA ASP A 256 -15.39 20.57 1.50
C ASP A 256 -15.66 19.07 1.61
N VAL A 257 -14.93 18.32 0.79
CA VAL A 257 -14.92 16.86 0.77
C VAL A 257 -13.73 16.36 1.57
N TRP A 258 -13.99 15.48 2.52
CA TRP A 258 -12.97 14.77 3.26
C TRP A 258 -12.81 13.35 2.73
N ARG A 259 -11.55 12.91 2.58
CA ARG A 259 -11.24 11.56 2.14
C ARG A 259 -10.69 10.71 3.28
N VAL A 260 -11.20 9.48 3.38
CA VAL A 260 -10.63 8.38 4.16
C VAL A 260 -10.02 7.37 3.19
N GLU A 261 -8.71 7.20 3.23
CA GLU A 261 -7.95 6.35 2.30
C GLU A 261 -7.24 5.21 3.02
N LEU A 262 -7.47 3.97 2.59
CA LEU A 262 -6.76 2.77 3.06
C LEU A 262 -5.81 2.26 1.98
N ARG A 263 -4.52 2.29 2.29
CA ARG A 263 -3.44 1.87 1.38
C ARG A 263 -2.90 0.51 1.81
N TYR A 264 -3.02 -0.46 0.92
CA TYR A 264 -2.54 -1.83 1.13
C TYR A 264 -1.32 -2.12 0.29
N HIS A 265 -0.18 -2.33 0.95
CA HIS A 265 1.02 -2.77 0.30
C HIS A 265 0.86 -4.20 -0.26
N HIS A 266 1.54 -4.53 -1.36
CA HIS A 266 1.41 -5.83 -2.03
C HIS A 266 1.73 -7.03 -1.13
N SER A 267 2.64 -6.86 -0.16
CA SER A 267 2.92 -7.90 0.82
C SER A 267 1.74 -8.19 1.75
N ILE A 268 0.86 -7.20 1.99
CA ILE A 268 -0.36 -7.38 2.76
C ILE A 268 -1.41 -8.09 1.93
N ILE A 269 -1.61 -7.67 0.68
CA ILE A 269 -2.49 -8.35 -0.27
C ILE A 269 -2.11 -9.82 -0.40
N GLN A 270 -0.80 -10.12 -0.46
CA GLN A 270 -0.33 -11.50 -0.52
C GLN A 270 -0.71 -12.30 0.74
N GLN A 271 -0.63 -11.67 1.92
CA GLN A 271 -1.02 -12.33 3.17
C GLN A 271 -2.52 -12.59 3.24
N PHE A 272 -3.34 -11.72 2.64
CA PHE A 272 -4.76 -11.98 2.46
C PHE A 272 -5.00 -13.11 1.47
N ALA A 273 -4.34 -13.09 0.32
CA ALA A 273 -4.47 -14.11 -0.71
C ALA A 273 -4.15 -15.52 -0.17
N SER A 274 -3.14 -15.64 0.68
CA SER A 274 -2.73 -16.92 1.27
C SER A 274 -3.50 -17.29 2.55
N GLY A 275 -4.19 -16.34 3.20
CA GLY A 275 -4.82 -16.54 4.50
C GLY A 275 -6.34 -16.51 4.51
N SER A 276 -6.95 -15.85 3.53
CA SER A 276 -8.40 -15.74 3.40
C SER A 276 -8.91 -16.94 2.64
N PHE A 277 -10.07 -17.43 3.04
CA PHE A 277 -10.67 -18.62 2.45
C PHE A 277 -12.13 -18.37 2.10
N ASP A 278 -12.52 -18.98 0.99
CA ASP A 278 -13.89 -19.03 0.53
C ASP A 278 -14.71 -19.94 1.47
N LEU A 279 -15.88 -19.47 1.89
CA LEU A 279 -16.71 -20.14 2.88
C LEU A 279 -17.37 -21.42 2.35
N GLN A 280 -17.57 -21.52 1.04
CA GLN A 280 -18.21 -22.69 0.42
C GLN A 280 -17.22 -23.82 0.18
N THR A 281 -16.03 -23.48 -0.32
CA THR A 281 -15.00 -24.44 -0.74
C THR A 281 -13.94 -24.69 0.33
N GLY A 282 -13.80 -23.79 1.32
CA GLY A 282 -12.73 -23.82 2.32
C GLY A 282 -11.34 -23.56 1.76
N SER A 283 -11.23 -23.25 0.45
CA SER A 283 -9.97 -23.03 -0.24
C SER A 283 -9.49 -21.59 -0.08
N THR A 284 -8.18 -21.40 -0.02
CA THR A 284 -7.60 -20.06 -0.01
C THR A 284 -7.81 -19.37 -1.35
N ILE A 285 -8.03 -18.05 -1.36
CA ILE A 285 -8.38 -17.29 -2.57
C ILE A 285 -7.23 -17.18 -3.60
N GLN A 286 -5.97 -17.34 -3.19
CA GLN A 286 -4.77 -17.44 -4.05
C GLN A 286 -4.73 -16.51 -5.28
N THR A 287 -4.76 -15.20 -5.07
CA THR A 287 -4.65 -14.22 -6.15
C THR A 287 -3.20 -13.79 -6.43
N ASP A 288 -2.96 -13.23 -7.61
CA ASP A 288 -1.67 -12.64 -8.01
C ASP A 288 -1.80 -11.33 -8.83
N SER A 289 -3.04 -10.90 -9.10
CA SER A 289 -3.38 -9.82 -10.02
C SER A 289 -4.49 -8.93 -9.46
N TYR A 290 -4.62 -7.72 -9.98
CA TYR A 290 -5.69 -6.81 -9.60
C TYR A 290 -7.08 -7.38 -9.95
N ALA A 291 -7.25 -7.92 -11.16
CA ALA A 291 -8.51 -8.51 -11.61
C ALA A 291 -9.00 -9.61 -10.64
N ALA A 292 -8.13 -10.57 -10.30
CA ALA A 292 -8.49 -11.64 -9.39
C ALA A 292 -8.81 -11.16 -7.96
N PHE A 293 -8.25 -10.01 -7.56
CA PHE A 293 -8.43 -9.49 -6.20
C PHE A 293 -9.54 -8.43 -6.08
N ALA A 294 -10.04 -7.89 -7.19
CA ALA A 294 -11.06 -6.85 -7.21
C ALA A 294 -12.38 -7.24 -6.48
N PRO A 295 -12.90 -8.48 -6.61
CA PRO A 295 -14.10 -8.92 -5.88
C PRO A 295 -13.96 -8.90 -4.34
N HIS A 296 -12.74 -8.79 -3.82
CA HIS A 296 -12.42 -8.89 -2.39
C HIS A 296 -12.21 -7.52 -1.71
N LEU A 297 -12.33 -6.41 -2.44
CA LEU A 297 -11.95 -5.08 -1.93
C LEU A 297 -12.86 -4.58 -0.80
N ASP A 298 -14.14 -4.94 -0.78
CA ASP A 298 -15.05 -4.64 0.33
C ASP A 298 -14.61 -5.31 1.64
N GLY A 299 -14.13 -6.55 1.55
CA GLY A 299 -13.55 -7.27 2.68
C GLY A 299 -12.34 -6.53 3.23
N LEU A 300 -11.49 -5.98 2.35
CA LEU A 300 -10.35 -5.16 2.75
C LEU A 300 -10.79 -3.83 3.36
N TRP A 301 -11.79 -3.16 2.79
CA TRP A 301 -12.34 -1.93 3.34
C TRP A 301 -12.77 -2.14 4.81
N ARG A 302 -13.63 -3.15 5.05
CA ARG A 302 -14.07 -3.55 6.38
C ARG A 302 -12.90 -3.92 7.30
N TYR A 303 -11.94 -4.69 6.79
CA TYR A 303 -10.78 -5.10 7.56
C TYR A 303 -9.94 -3.89 8.02
N GLY A 304 -9.66 -2.94 7.12
CA GLY A 304 -8.84 -1.77 7.41
C GLY A 304 -9.43 -0.93 8.52
N LEU A 305 -10.74 -0.65 8.44
CA LEU A 305 -11.48 0.08 9.48
C LEU A 305 -11.57 -0.70 10.80
N ARG A 306 -11.44 -2.03 10.79
CA ARG A 306 -11.28 -2.81 12.04
C ARG A 306 -9.87 -2.74 12.62
N GLN A 307 -8.85 -2.48 11.81
CA GLN A 307 -7.46 -2.35 12.27
C GLN A 307 -7.13 -0.95 12.79
N PHE A 308 -7.59 0.08 12.09
CA PHE A 308 -7.50 1.47 12.53
C PHE A 308 -8.79 1.84 13.22
N LYS A 309 -8.76 1.90 14.55
CA LYS A 309 -9.99 2.03 15.35
C LYS A 309 -10.12 3.44 15.86
N LEU A 310 -10.97 4.23 15.22
CA LEU A 310 -11.40 5.49 15.80
C LEU A 310 -12.42 5.21 16.91
N LEU A 311 -12.09 5.56 18.15
CA LEU A 311 -12.94 5.27 19.30
C LEU A 311 -13.70 6.51 19.77
N ALA A 312 -15.00 6.36 20.07
CA ALA A 312 -15.78 7.33 20.83
C ALA A 312 -15.35 7.36 22.30
N ARG A 313 -15.10 6.16 22.83
CA ARG A 313 -14.67 5.89 24.21
C ARG A 313 -14.00 4.51 24.27
N PRO A 314 -13.30 4.15 25.36
CA PRO A 314 -12.68 2.84 25.47
C PRO A 314 -13.65 1.71 25.16
N GLY A 315 -13.32 0.91 24.14
CA GLY A 315 -14.11 -0.25 23.73
C GLY A 315 -15.27 0.04 22.78
N TYR A 316 -15.51 1.28 22.34
CA TYR A 316 -16.57 1.61 21.38
C TYR A 316 -16.07 2.44 20.21
N PHE A 317 -16.45 2.04 18.99
CA PHE A 317 -16.17 2.79 17.78
C PHE A 317 -16.91 4.14 17.75
N GLU A 318 -16.29 5.11 17.08
CA GLU A 318 -16.97 6.34 16.70
C GLU A 318 -18.10 6.03 15.69
N PRO A 319 -19.27 6.70 15.78
CA PRO A 319 -20.39 6.51 14.86
C PRO A 319 -20.01 6.54 13.39
N ILE A 320 -19.18 7.51 12.98
CA ILE A 320 -18.74 7.63 11.58
C ILE A 320 -18.01 6.37 11.11
N TRP A 321 -17.24 5.76 12.01
CA TRP A 321 -16.45 4.57 11.72
C TRP A 321 -17.32 3.32 11.56
N THR A 322 -18.45 3.29 12.25
CA THR A 322 -19.46 2.23 12.07
C THR A 322 -20.17 2.43 10.73
N LEU A 323 -20.63 3.66 10.47
CA LEU A 323 -21.33 4.03 9.24
C LEU A 323 -20.53 3.65 8.00
N ILE A 324 -19.30 4.14 7.89
CA ILE A 324 -18.49 3.94 6.68
C ILE A 324 -18.01 2.48 6.54
N ARG A 325 -18.02 1.70 7.62
CA ARG A 325 -17.57 0.29 7.57
C ARG A 325 -18.67 -0.65 7.09
N GLU A 326 -19.90 -0.42 7.53
CA GLU A 326 -21.03 -1.32 7.25
C GLU A 326 -21.76 -0.93 5.96
N ASP A 327 -21.95 0.36 5.71
CA ASP A 327 -22.83 0.87 4.64
C ASP A 327 -22.11 1.07 3.31
N VAL A 328 -20.80 1.29 3.34
CA VAL A 328 -20.02 1.57 2.13
C VAL A 328 -19.65 0.27 1.41
N ARG A 329 -19.71 0.34 0.08
CA ARG A 329 -19.17 -0.64 -0.85
C ARG A 329 -18.26 0.07 -1.85
N VAL A 330 -17.18 -0.59 -2.24
CA VAL A 330 -16.24 -0.12 -3.24
C VAL A 330 -16.92 -0.20 -4.61
N ASP A 331 -16.97 0.93 -5.30
CA ASP A 331 -17.60 1.11 -6.60
C ASP A 331 -16.74 0.49 -7.70
N LEU A 332 -17.07 -0.73 -8.08
CA LEU A 332 -16.42 -1.47 -9.16
C LEU A 332 -17.46 -2.31 -9.92
N PRO A 333 -17.26 -2.55 -11.22
CA PRO A 333 -18.15 -3.37 -12.03
C PRO A 333 -17.89 -4.88 -11.82
N VAL A 334 -17.80 -5.32 -10.57
CA VAL A 334 -17.62 -6.73 -10.18
C VAL A 334 -18.45 -7.04 -8.95
N ASP A 335 -18.96 -8.27 -8.88
CA ASP A 335 -19.71 -8.71 -7.70
C ASP A 335 -18.78 -8.84 -6.49
N SER A 336 -19.29 -8.39 -5.34
CA SER A 336 -18.55 -8.45 -4.08
C SER A 336 -18.64 -9.83 -3.45
N LEU A 337 -17.48 -10.41 -3.14
CA LEU A 337 -17.39 -11.68 -2.40
C LEU A 337 -17.26 -11.46 -0.89
N VAL A 338 -17.70 -10.30 -0.38
CA VAL A 338 -17.51 -9.92 1.02
C VAL A 338 -18.23 -10.85 2.00
N ASP A 339 -19.40 -11.35 1.61
CA ASP A 339 -20.24 -12.22 2.45
C ASP A 339 -19.95 -13.72 2.20
N GLU A 340 -19.15 -14.04 1.18
CA GLU A 340 -18.77 -15.42 0.78
C GLU A 340 -17.33 -15.79 1.19
N THR A 341 -16.55 -14.83 1.68
CA THR A 341 -15.13 -15.03 2.02
C THR A 341 -14.83 -14.64 3.46
N GLU A 342 -14.10 -15.49 4.19
CA GLU A 342 -13.51 -15.11 5.47
C GLU A 342 -12.15 -14.44 5.23
N TYR A 343 -12.06 -13.14 5.51
CA TYR A 343 -10.86 -12.34 5.31
C TYR A 343 -9.87 -12.46 6.48
N LYS A 344 -8.72 -13.06 6.22
CA LYS A 344 -7.67 -13.25 7.23
C LYS A 344 -6.29 -13.13 6.62
N ARG A 345 -5.37 -12.54 7.40
CA ARG A 345 -3.95 -12.50 7.03
C ARG A 345 -3.22 -13.73 7.52
N GLN A 346 -2.52 -14.40 6.61
CA GLN A 346 -1.51 -15.39 6.96
C GLN A 346 -0.13 -14.72 7.01
N TYR A 347 0.44 -14.64 8.21
CA TYR A 347 1.79 -14.09 8.37
C TYR A 347 2.84 -15.14 8.00
N LYS A 348 3.91 -14.70 7.34
CA LYS A 348 5.08 -15.57 7.10
C LYS A 348 5.60 -16.08 8.45
N THR A 349 5.64 -17.39 8.61
CA THR A 349 6.21 -18.03 9.78
C THR A 349 7.73 -18.10 9.66
N SER A 350 8.43 -18.25 10.77
CA SER A 350 9.89 -18.43 10.82
C SER A 350 10.39 -19.63 10.01
N ARG A 351 9.51 -20.57 9.64
CA ARG A 351 9.82 -21.71 8.78
C ARG A 351 10.13 -21.31 7.32
N GLY A 352 9.65 -20.15 6.86
CA GLY A 352 9.90 -19.60 5.51
C GLY A 352 11.08 -18.62 5.46
N PHE A 353 12.16 -18.91 6.18
CA PHE A 353 13.31 -18.02 6.34
C PHE A 353 14.06 -17.82 5.02
N SER A 354 13.85 -16.68 4.36
CA SER A 354 14.53 -16.32 3.09
C SER A 354 16.06 -16.14 3.18
N GLY A 355 16.63 -16.15 4.39
CA GLY A 355 18.05 -15.95 4.59
C GLY A 355 18.55 -14.50 4.44
N LYS A 356 17.72 -13.56 3.96
CA LYS A 356 18.10 -12.15 3.81
C LYS A 356 18.64 -11.52 5.11
N ASN A 357 18.09 -11.89 6.25
CA ASN A 357 18.59 -11.43 7.54
C ASN A 357 19.98 -11.99 7.88
N VAL A 358 20.31 -13.21 7.42
CA VAL A 358 21.68 -13.75 7.52
C VAL A 358 22.63 -12.92 6.69
N GLU A 359 22.27 -12.61 5.44
CA GLU A 359 23.12 -11.82 4.55
C GLU A 359 23.37 -10.41 5.08
N LEU A 360 22.31 -9.72 5.55
CA LEU A 360 22.43 -8.39 6.15
C LEU A 360 23.25 -8.42 7.43
N PHE A 361 23.02 -9.41 8.30
CA PHE A 361 23.81 -9.59 9.50
C PHE A 361 25.28 -9.82 9.17
N LEU A 362 25.61 -10.74 8.26
CA LEU A 362 26.99 -11.04 7.89
C LEU A 362 27.68 -9.81 7.29
N GLY A 363 26.96 -9.07 6.44
CA GLY A 363 27.43 -7.80 5.89
C GLY A 363 27.72 -6.76 6.99
N ASN A 364 26.87 -6.59 7.99
CA ASN A 364 27.11 -5.65 9.08
C ASN A 364 28.21 -6.14 10.03
N PHE A 365 28.21 -7.42 10.38
CA PHE A 365 29.20 -8.08 11.23
C PHE A 365 30.61 -7.89 10.68
N VAL A 366 30.83 -8.19 9.40
CA VAL A 366 32.14 -8.01 8.76
C VAL A 366 32.55 -6.52 8.73
N SER A 367 31.61 -5.57 8.79
CA SER A 367 31.92 -4.13 8.73
C SER A 367 32.50 -3.68 10.07
N LEU A 368 31.90 -4.16 11.15
CA LEU A 368 32.39 -3.94 12.51
C LEU A 368 33.76 -4.60 12.72
N LEU A 369 33.93 -5.84 12.26
CA LEU A 369 35.22 -6.53 12.34
C LEU A 369 36.32 -5.83 11.56
N ALA A 370 36.01 -5.30 10.38
CA ALA A 370 36.95 -4.54 9.58
C ALA A 370 37.41 -3.27 10.32
N ARG A 371 36.48 -2.56 10.98
CA ARG A 371 36.76 -1.37 11.80
C ARG A 371 37.67 -1.67 12.99
N GLU A 372 37.41 -2.76 13.70
CA GLU A 372 38.18 -3.20 14.88
C GLU A 372 39.44 -4.02 14.52
N ARG A 373 39.77 -4.16 13.23
CA ARG A 373 40.90 -4.98 12.71
C ARG A 373 40.92 -6.40 13.26
N VAL A 374 39.74 -7.00 13.44
CA VAL A 374 39.64 -8.40 13.85
C VAL A 374 39.92 -9.28 12.64
N GLY A 375 40.94 -10.13 12.73
CA GLY A 375 41.30 -11.05 11.64
C GLY A 375 40.20 -12.09 11.36
N ALA A 376 40.05 -12.49 10.08
CA ALA A 376 39.01 -13.39 9.60
C ALA A 376 38.92 -14.71 10.39
N ARG A 377 40.06 -15.25 10.86
CA ARG A 377 40.08 -16.47 11.68
C ARG A 377 39.37 -16.26 13.03
N LYS A 378 39.71 -15.19 13.76
CA LYS A 378 39.08 -14.86 15.05
C LYS A 378 37.60 -14.52 14.88
N ALA A 379 37.27 -13.79 13.82
CA ALA A 379 35.89 -13.48 13.44
C ALA A 379 35.06 -14.74 13.21
N PHE A 380 35.60 -15.70 12.44
CA PHE A 380 34.90 -16.93 12.11
C PHE A 380 34.67 -17.81 13.35
N TYR A 381 35.67 -17.95 14.23
CA TYR A 381 35.48 -18.67 15.49
C TYR A 381 34.37 -18.05 16.36
N ARG A 382 34.38 -16.72 16.53
CA ARG A 382 33.33 -16.02 17.29
C ARG A 382 31.95 -16.16 16.65
N LEU A 383 31.89 -16.23 15.33
CA LEU A 383 30.65 -16.46 14.60
C LEU A 383 30.10 -17.87 14.85
N LYS A 384 30.98 -18.87 14.98
CA LYS A 384 30.61 -20.26 15.30
C LYS A 384 30.19 -20.46 16.76
N ASP A 385 30.80 -19.71 17.67
CA ASP A 385 30.44 -19.75 19.10
C ASP A 385 29.06 -19.11 19.37
N TRP A 386 28.53 -18.35 18.42
CA TRP A 386 27.25 -17.66 18.58
C TRP A 386 26.06 -18.62 18.50
N GLU A 387 25.04 -18.41 19.33
CA GLU A 387 23.87 -19.28 19.45
C GLU A 387 23.09 -19.40 18.12
N CYS A 388 23.18 -18.37 17.26
CA CYS A 388 22.52 -18.35 15.96
C CYS A 388 23.37 -18.98 14.82
N TRP A 389 24.56 -19.52 15.10
CA TRP A 389 25.43 -20.16 14.11
C TRP A 389 24.72 -21.19 13.23
N PRO A 390 23.89 -22.13 13.77
CA PRO A 390 23.23 -23.13 12.94
C PRO A 390 22.40 -22.52 11.80
N VAL A 391 21.72 -21.40 12.06
CA VAL A 391 20.90 -20.70 11.06
C VAL A 391 21.76 -20.11 9.93
N ILE A 392 22.94 -19.60 10.27
CA ILE A 392 23.90 -19.04 9.29
C ILE A 392 24.50 -20.16 8.45
N ARG A 393 24.99 -21.22 9.10
CA ARG A 393 25.57 -22.40 8.46
C ARG A 393 24.57 -23.02 7.49
N ASP A 394 23.35 -23.28 7.95
CA ASP A 394 22.33 -23.96 7.14
C ASP A 394 21.90 -23.09 5.95
N HIS A 395 21.86 -21.76 6.11
CA HIS A 395 21.59 -20.84 5.01
C HIS A 395 22.65 -20.87 3.91
N TYR A 396 23.94 -20.84 4.27
CA TYR A 396 25.03 -20.90 3.29
C TYR A 396 25.23 -22.30 2.72
N ALA A 397 24.99 -23.36 3.50
CA ALA A 397 24.98 -24.73 3.02
C ALA A 397 23.89 -24.95 1.95
N ALA A 398 22.69 -24.38 2.14
CA ALA A 398 21.62 -24.41 1.13
C ALA A 398 21.99 -23.69 -0.18
N LYS A 399 23.01 -22.82 -0.16
CA LYS A 399 23.59 -22.16 -1.34
C LYS A 399 24.82 -22.88 -1.90
N GLY A 400 25.10 -24.10 -1.43
CA GLY A 400 26.26 -24.88 -1.85
C GLY A 400 27.59 -24.37 -1.29
N MET A 401 27.57 -23.61 -0.19
CA MET A 401 28.77 -23.11 0.48
C MET A 401 28.95 -23.83 1.81
N ASP A 402 30.02 -24.63 1.92
CA ASP A 402 30.41 -25.29 3.15
C ASP A 402 31.09 -24.31 4.14
N GLU A 403 31.47 -24.78 5.33
CA GLU A 403 32.07 -23.91 6.36
C GLU A 403 33.39 -23.28 5.89
N ASP A 404 34.22 -24.01 5.12
CA ASP A 404 35.47 -23.48 4.56
C ASP A 404 35.19 -22.43 3.47
N GLY A 405 34.20 -22.67 2.61
CA GLY A 405 33.70 -21.70 1.65
C GLY A 405 33.18 -20.42 2.32
N LEU A 406 32.45 -20.55 3.43
CA LEU A 406 31.96 -19.40 4.20
C LEU A 406 33.11 -18.64 4.89
N TYR A 407 34.11 -19.34 5.42
CA TYR A 407 35.32 -18.73 5.95
C TYR A 407 36.06 -17.93 4.87
N LYS A 408 36.26 -18.51 3.68
CA LYS A 408 36.89 -17.84 2.53
C LYS A 408 36.08 -16.63 2.06
N HIS A 409 34.75 -16.74 2.06
CA HIS A 409 33.85 -15.64 1.72
C HIS A 409 33.98 -14.47 2.70
N ILE A 410 33.95 -14.73 4.02
CA ILE A 410 34.15 -13.72 5.06
C ILE A 410 35.54 -13.07 4.93
N LYS A 411 36.58 -13.88 4.69
CA LYS A 411 37.94 -13.39 4.46
C LYS A 411 38.00 -12.42 3.28
N GLY A 412 37.38 -12.78 2.15
CA GLY A 412 37.33 -11.94 0.96
C GLY A 412 36.59 -10.62 1.18
N ILE A 413 35.43 -10.64 1.86
CA ILE A 413 34.70 -9.39 2.19
C ILE A 413 35.52 -8.51 3.13
N LEU A 414 36.17 -9.10 4.14
CA LEU A 414 36.99 -8.36 5.10
C LEU A 414 38.18 -7.69 4.40
N GLU A 415 38.85 -8.42 3.50
CA GLU A 415 39.93 -7.91 2.66
C GLU A 415 39.46 -6.78 1.74
N GLU A 416 38.34 -6.95 1.03
CA GLU A 416 37.74 -5.89 0.20
C GLU A 416 37.53 -4.61 1.03
N ARG A 417 37.02 -4.73 2.26
CA ARG A 417 36.74 -3.57 3.11
C ARG A 417 38.00 -2.89 3.63
N HIS A 418 39.03 -3.66 3.99
CA HIS A 418 40.33 -3.12 4.37
C HIS A 418 40.98 -2.37 3.22
N VAL A 419 40.93 -2.92 2.00
CA VAL A 419 41.52 -2.31 0.80
C VAL A 419 40.72 -1.10 0.33
N ARG A 420 39.38 -1.21 0.26
CA ARG A 420 38.51 -0.20 -0.36
C ARG A 420 38.22 1.00 0.54
N TRP A 421 38.17 0.81 1.86
CA TRP A 421 37.80 1.87 2.80
C TRP A 421 38.92 2.29 3.75
N GLY A 422 40.04 1.56 3.79
CA GLY A 422 41.20 1.93 4.58
C GLY A 422 40.90 2.12 6.07
N ARG A 423 41.69 2.97 6.75
CA ARG A 423 41.47 3.35 8.15
C ARG A 423 40.36 4.42 8.17
N ALA A 424 39.22 4.13 8.78
CA ALA A 424 38.39 5.19 9.33
C ALA A 424 39.18 5.81 10.48
N VAL A 425 39.76 7.00 10.27
CA VAL A 425 40.31 7.84 11.33
C VAL A 425 39.15 8.45 12.11
#